data_AF-A0A2S8RXT2-F1
#
_entry.id   AF-A0A2S8RXT2-F1
#
_cell.length_a   1.000
_cell.length_b   1.000
_cell.length_c   1.000
_cell.angle_alpha   90.00
_cell.angle_beta   90.00
_cell.angle_gamma   90.00
#
_symmetry.space_group_name_H-M   'P 1'
#
loop_
_entity.id
_entity.type
_entity.pdbx_description
1 polymer ?
#
loop_
_entity_poly.entity_id
_entity_poly.type
_entity_poly.pdbx_seq_one_letter_code
_entity_poly.pdbx_strand_id
1 'polypeptide(L)'
;MVHGVERTTNRHTAAFPRTPEAHHRADSSATNTTTKESKTMSKATIDAATLGQFTGTENYYRLGPVLRDALATDGVHYLMTNGLAWLVTDAVAVCVLRAEHDGFFMIEFTPREDGSGELVIGDGNGTVSHRQEYRSHSYNLAKPLRLFAEWGEVEKPQWVILLASEH
;
A
#
# COMPACT_ATOMS: atom_id res chain seq x y z
N MET A 1 34.27 55.15 14.62
CA MET A 1 34.68 55.21 13.21
C MET A 1 33.46 55.59 12.40
N VAL A 2 33.58 56.68 11.66
CA VAL A 2 32.54 57.35 10.88
C VAL A 2 32.73 57.05 9.38
N HIS A 3 31.66 57.20 8.60
CA HIS A 3 31.57 57.24 7.11
C HIS A 3 31.70 55.88 6.39
N GLY A 4 30.99 55.56 5.31
CA GLY A 4 30.00 56.23 4.44
C GLY A 4 29.49 55.17 3.43
N VAL A 5 28.18 55.06 3.17
CA VAL A 5 27.48 55.53 1.95
C VAL A 5 28.33 55.51 0.67
N GLU A 6 27.92 54.70 -0.32
CA GLU A 6 27.45 55.22 -1.62
C GLU A 6 26.75 54.16 -2.49
N ARG A 7 25.77 54.67 -3.25
CA ARG A 7 24.88 54.01 -4.20
C ARG A 7 25.53 53.96 -5.58
N THR A 8 25.18 52.97 -6.41
CA THR A 8 25.09 53.19 -7.86
C THR A 8 23.89 52.45 -8.46
N THR A 9 22.83 53.21 -8.69
CA THR A 9 21.76 52.94 -9.66
C THR A 9 22.30 53.10 -11.07
N ASN A 10 21.97 52.19 -11.99
CA ASN A 10 22.11 52.45 -13.42
C ASN A 10 20.74 52.31 -14.10
N ARG A 11 20.16 53.46 -14.49
CA ARG A 11 19.03 53.57 -15.41
C ARG A 11 19.62 53.77 -16.80
N HIS A 12 19.20 52.97 -17.78
CA HIS A 12 19.34 53.33 -19.19
C HIS A 12 17.94 53.34 -19.82
N THR A 13 17.62 54.49 -20.41
CA THR A 13 16.37 54.80 -21.13
C THR A 13 16.67 54.79 -22.63
N ALA A 14 15.60 54.66 -23.44
CA ALA A 14 15.50 54.78 -24.91
C ALA A 14 15.49 53.43 -25.65
N ALA A 15 14.65 53.14 -26.65
CA ALA A 15 13.64 53.92 -27.37
C ALA A 15 12.68 52.95 -28.09
N PHE A 16 11.41 53.33 -28.25
CA PHE A 16 10.53 52.75 -29.28
C PHE A 16 10.79 53.44 -30.63
N PRO A 17 10.72 52.69 -31.75
CA PRO A 17 9.74 53.12 -32.77
C PRO A 17 9.05 51.97 -33.55
N ARG A 18 7.74 52.21 -33.77
CA ARG A 18 6.91 52.01 -34.97
C ARG A 18 6.85 50.65 -35.69
N THR A 19 5.63 50.13 -35.73
CA THR A 19 5.09 49.15 -36.70
C THR A 19 5.16 49.66 -38.15
N PRO A 20 5.17 48.73 -39.11
CA PRO A 20 4.21 48.83 -40.20
C PRO A 20 3.46 47.51 -40.47
N GLU A 21 2.19 47.67 -40.85
CA GLU A 21 1.34 46.63 -41.43
C GLU A 21 1.93 46.08 -42.74
N ALA A 22 1.70 44.79 -43.04
CA ALA A 22 0.66 44.36 -44.00
C ALA A 22 1.04 43.09 -44.80
N HIS A 23 0.04 42.21 -44.94
CA HIS A 23 -0.22 41.19 -45.98
C HIS A 23 0.89 40.20 -46.38
N HIS A 24 0.69 38.90 -46.12
CA HIS A 24 0.23 37.92 -47.12
C HIS A 24 0.34 36.46 -46.63
N ARG A 25 -0.65 35.68 -47.08
CA ARG A 25 -0.59 34.27 -47.49
C ARG A 25 -0.84 33.19 -46.43
N ALA A 26 -1.94 32.49 -46.68
CA ALA A 26 -2.31 31.21 -46.10
C ALA A 26 -1.21 30.17 -46.29
N ASP A 27 -1.02 29.33 -45.27
CA ASP A 27 -0.91 27.90 -45.53
C ASP A 27 -1.39 27.05 -44.34
N SER A 28 -1.92 25.90 -44.71
CA SER A 28 -2.64 24.97 -43.86
C SER A 28 -1.70 24.22 -42.92
N SER A 29 -2.13 23.93 -41.68
CA SER A 29 -1.59 22.80 -40.91
C SER A 29 -2.62 22.30 -39.91
N ALA A 30 -3.15 21.12 -40.23
CA ALA A 30 -4.03 20.33 -39.40
C ALA A 30 -3.39 20.09 -38.02
N THR A 31 -4.06 20.55 -36.96
CA THR A 31 -3.67 20.20 -35.59
C THR A 31 -4.50 19.01 -35.16
N ASN A 32 -3.93 17.81 -35.29
CA ASN A 32 -4.47 16.60 -34.67
C ASN A 32 -4.47 16.80 -33.15
N THR A 33 -5.65 17.09 -32.60
CA THR A 33 -5.85 17.12 -31.15
C THR A 33 -6.06 15.67 -30.72
N THR A 34 -4.97 14.99 -30.40
CA THR A 34 -5.01 13.71 -29.72
C THR A 34 -5.65 13.91 -28.35
N THR A 35 -6.92 13.53 -28.24
CA THR A 35 -7.63 13.33 -26.98
C THR A 35 -6.81 12.39 -26.12
N LYS A 36 -6.13 12.93 -25.10
CA LYS A 36 -5.56 12.12 -24.01
C LYS A 36 -6.75 11.54 -23.25
N GLU A 37 -7.07 10.29 -23.52
CA GLU A 37 -7.90 9.49 -22.62
C GLU A 37 -7.19 9.44 -21.27
N SER A 38 -7.72 10.19 -20.29
CA SER A 38 -7.40 9.98 -18.90
C SER A 38 -7.91 8.60 -18.51
N LYS A 39 -7.03 7.61 -18.55
CA LYS A 39 -7.26 6.29 -17.96
C LYS A 39 -7.46 6.48 -16.47
N THR A 40 -8.72 6.57 -16.03
CA THR A 40 -9.09 6.46 -14.63
C THR A 40 -8.54 5.13 -14.12
N MET A 41 -7.50 5.18 -13.30
CA MET A 41 -6.94 4.01 -12.62
C MET A 41 -8.01 3.47 -11.68
N SER A 42 -8.73 2.44 -12.11
CA SER A 42 -9.58 1.65 -11.21
C SER A 42 -8.69 1.11 -10.10
N LYS A 43 -9.06 1.38 -8.84
CA LYS A 43 -8.46 0.74 -7.66
C LYS A 43 -8.37 -0.75 -7.95
N ALA A 44 -7.16 -1.32 -7.95
CA ALA A 44 -6.99 -2.75 -8.13
C ALA A 44 -7.63 -3.43 -6.91
N THR A 45 -8.85 -3.94 -7.11
CA THR A 45 -9.54 -4.79 -6.15
C THR A 45 -8.80 -6.12 -6.17
N ILE A 46 -8.34 -6.57 -5.01
CA ILE A 46 -7.79 -7.91 -4.88
C ILE A 46 -8.95 -8.88 -5.13
N ASP A 47 -8.80 -9.79 -6.09
CA ASP A 47 -9.84 -10.76 -6.41
C ASP A 47 -9.67 -12.03 -5.55
N ALA A 48 -10.78 -12.55 -5.04
CA ALA A 48 -10.81 -13.79 -4.27
C ALA A 48 -10.37 -14.99 -5.12
N ALA A 49 -10.64 -14.97 -6.45
CA ALA A 49 -10.18 -16.03 -7.34
C ALA A 49 -8.65 -16.06 -7.43
N THR A 50 -7.99 -14.89 -7.43
CA THR A 50 -6.52 -14.79 -7.37
C THR A 50 -5.98 -15.32 -6.05
N LEU A 51 -6.61 -14.97 -4.92
CA LEU A 51 -6.19 -15.49 -3.62
C LEU A 51 -6.32 -17.02 -3.52
N GLY A 52 -7.37 -17.59 -4.12
CA GLY A 52 -7.55 -19.04 -4.16
C GLY A 52 -6.56 -19.81 -5.04
N GLN A 53 -5.74 -19.13 -5.86
CA GLN A 53 -4.69 -19.80 -6.65
C GLN A 53 -3.44 -20.10 -5.82
N PHE A 54 -3.25 -19.44 -4.68
CA PHE A 54 -2.12 -19.71 -3.80
C PHE A 54 -2.41 -20.99 -3.02
N THR A 55 -1.89 -22.11 -3.54
CA THR A 55 -1.95 -23.44 -2.94
C THR A 55 -0.52 -23.93 -2.69
N GLY A 56 -0.03 -23.70 -1.47
CA GLY A 56 1.38 -23.87 -1.11
C GLY A 56 2.23 -22.64 -1.38
N THR A 57 3.45 -22.63 -0.82
CA THR A 57 4.40 -21.51 -0.93
C THR A 57 5.73 -22.02 -1.48
N GLU A 58 6.29 -21.30 -2.45
CA GLU A 58 7.63 -21.55 -2.99
C GLU A 58 8.65 -20.60 -2.37
N ASN A 59 8.23 -19.37 -2.05
CA ASN A 59 9.10 -18.35 -1.47
C ASN A 59 8.59 -17.90 -0.10
N TYR A 60 9.55 -17.49 0.73
CA TYR A 60 9.28 -16.86 2.02
C TYR A 60 9.87 -15.44 2.04
N TYR A 61 9.06 -14.48 2.49
CA TYR A 61 9.38 -13.07 2.47
C TYR A 61 9.55 -12.52 3.89
N ARG A 62 10.66 -11.83 4.14
CA ARG A 62 10.92 -11.19 5.44
C ARG A 62 10.07 -9.93 5.58
N LEU A 63 9.47 -9.75 6.76
CA LEU A 63 8.57 -8.63 7.09
C LEU A 63 9.29 -7.39 7.63
N GLY A 64 10.59 -7.27 7.36
CA GLY A 64 11.44 -6.17 7.79
C GLY A 64 12.04 -6.32 9.20
N PRO A 65 12.82 -5.33 9.66
CA PRO A 65 13.62 -5.46 10.89
C PRO A 65 12.82 -5.58 12.19
N VAL A 66 11.61 -5.01 12.21
CA VAL A 66 10.73 -5.02 13.39
C VAL A 66 10.06 -6.38 13.58
N LEU A 67 9.68 -7.04 12.48
CA LEU A 67 9.04 -8.35 12.46
C LEU A 67 10.01 -9.44 11.98
N ARG A 68 11.27 -9.37 12.44
CA ARG A 68 12.39 -10.24 11.99
C ARG A 68 12.23 -11.74 12.30
N ASP A 69 11.29 -12.07 13.18
CA ASP A 69 10.98 -13.43 13.61
C ASP A 69 9.65 -13.89 13.00
N ALA A 70 9.28 -13.30 11.85
CA ALA A 70 8.15 -13.68 11.03
C ALA A 70 8.47 -13.66 9.52
N LEU A 71 7.86 -14.59 8.79
CA LEU A 71 7.89 -14.72 7.33
C LEU A 71 6.48 -14.66 6.77
N ALA A 72 6.33 -14.12 5.57
CA ALA A 72 5.12 -14.23 4.77
C ALA A 72 5.32 -15.23 3.63
N THR A 73 4.28 -16.01 3.32
CA THR A 73 4.17 -16.81 2.10
C THR A 73 3.96 -15.95 0.86
N ASP A 74 3.98 -16.58 -0.32
CA ASP A 74 3.69 -15.93 -1.61
C ASP A 74 2.32 -15.22 -1.59
N GLY A 75 1.28 -15.88 -1.09
CA GLY A 75 -0.07 -15.32 -1.00
C GLY A 75 -0.15 -14.11 -0.07
N VAL A 76 0.49 -14.17 1.11
CA VAL A 76 0.51 -13.06 2.06
C VAL A 76 1.34 -11.89 1.52
N HIS A 77 2.49 -12.17 0.90
CA HIS A 77 3.29 -11.14 0.26
C HIS A 77 2.52 -10.44 -0.88
N TYR A 78 1.71 -11.19 -1.63
CA TYR A 78 0.79 -10.62 -2.61
C TYR A 78 -0.23 -9.68 -1.96
N LEU A 79 -0.86 -10.05 -0.83
CA LEU A 79 -1.76 -9.14 -0.11
C LEU A 79 -1.07 -7.84 0.30
N MET A 80 0.15 -7.96 0.84
CA MET A 80 0.91 -6.80 1.31
C MET A 80 1.23 -5.84 0.18
N THR A 81 1.71 -6.35 -0.95
CA THR A 81 2.04 -5.55 -2.14
C THR A 81 0.82 -4.93 -2.81
N ASN A 82 -0.39 -5.44 -2.54
CA ASN A 82 -1.66 -4.96 -3.10
C ASN A 82 -2.52 -4.16 -2.10
N GLY A 83 -1.90 -3.58 -1.07
CA GLY A 83 -2.51 -2.55 -0.22
C GLY A 83 -3.03 -3.04 1.13
N LEU A 84 -2.78 -4.30 1.50
CA LEU A 84 -3.13 -4.85 2.81
C LEU A 84 -1.91 -5.03 3.74
N ALA A 85 -0.78 -4.39 3.43
CA ALA A 85 0.41 -4.45 4.29
C ALA A 85 0.11 -4.03 5.73
N TRP A 86 -0.69 -2.98 5.93
CA TRP A 86 -1.07 -2.50 7.27
C TRP A 86 -1.76 -3.58 8.11
N LEU A 87 -2.69 -4.32 7.52
CA LEU A 87 -3.45 -5.37 8.20
C LEU A 87 -2.56 -6.55 8.55
N VAL A 88 -1.72 -6.97 7.62
CA VAL A 88 -0.76 -8.06 7.84
C VAL A 88 0.22 -7.66 8.94
N THR A 89 0.81 -6.47 8.89
CA THR A 89 1.79 -6.05 9.91
C THR A 89 1.18 -5.91 11.29
N ASP A 90 -0.05 -5.40 11.41
CA ASP A 90 -0.76 -5.29 12.68
C ASP A 90 -1.00 -6.68 13.30
N ALA A 91 -1.54 -7.61 12.50
CA ALA A 91 -1.81 -8.97 12.96
C ALA A 91 -0.53 -9.72 13.37
N VAL A 92 0.53 -9.60 12.57
CA VAL A 92 1.80 -10.26 12.85
C VAL A 92 2.49 -9.68 14.08
N ALA A 93 2.41 -8.37 14.29
CA ALA A 93 2.94 -7.76 15.50
C ALA A 93 2.30 -8.37 16.75
N VAL A 94 0.99 -8.64 16.72
CA VAL A 94 0.31 -9.32 17.83
C VAL A 94 0.78 -10.76 17.98
N CYS A 95 0.87 -11.53 16.90
CA CYS A 95 1.30 -12.94 16.96
C CYS A 95 2.72 -13.08 17.54
N VAL A 96 3.66 -12.24 17.08
CA VAL A 96 5.04 -12.24 17.55
C VAL A 96 5.14 -11.80 19.02
N LEU A 97 4.39 -10.79 19.44
CA LEU A 97 4.44 -10.27 20.81
C LEU A 97 3.66 -11.11 21.82
N ARG A 98 2.68 -11.90 21.38
CA ARG A 98 1.82 -12.75 22.22
C ARG A 98 2.03 -14.24 21.98
N ALA A 99 3.25 -14.66 21.67
CA ALA A 99 3.64 -16.04 21.39
C ALA A 99 3.50 -17.02 22.59
N GLU A 100 2.59 -16.77 23.52
CA GLU A 100 2.27 -17.63 24.68
C GLU A 100 1.36 -18.82 24.31
N HIS A 101 0.98 -18.97 23.02
CA HIS A 101 0.08 -20.01 22.51
C HIS A 101 0.84 -21.16 21.82
N ASP A 102 0.13 -22.28 21.54
CA ASP A 102 0.61 -23.57 21.02
C ASP A 102 1.23 -23.54 19.61
N GLY A 103 1.77 -22.40 19.18
CA GLY A 103 2.40 -22.23 17.88
C GLY A 103 1.41 -22.03 16.75
N PHE A 104 0.15 -21.66 17.03
CA PHE A 104 -0.85 -21.41 16.00
C PHE A 104 -1.79 -20.26 16.37
N PHE A 105 -2.12 -19.43 15.39
CA PHE A 105 -3.19 -18.44 15.45
C PHE A 105 -4.03 -18.45 14.17
N MET A 106 -5.35 -18.37 14.35
CA MET A 106 -6.28 -17.92 13.32
C MET A 106 -6.43 -16.40 13.42
N ILE A 107 -6.26 -15.73 12.28
CA ILE A 107 -6.42 -14.28 12.13
C ILE A 107 -7.58 -14.04 11.17
N GLU A 108 -8.59 -13.31 11.61
CA GLU A 108 -9.75 -12.96 10.78
C GLU A 108 -9.97 -11.45 10.79
N PHE A 109 -10.11 -10.87 9.60
CA PHE A 109 -10.53 -9.48 9.42
C PHE A 109 -11.89 -9.40 8.75
N THR A 110 -12.83 -8.74 9.42
CA THR A 110 -14.22 -8.57 8.96
C THR A 110 -14.49 -7.09 8.70
N PRO A 111 -14.57 -6.62 7.43
CA PRO A 111 -15.01 -5.27 7.13
C PRO A 111 -16.51 -5.12 7.40
N ARG A 112 -16.94 -3.92 7.80
CA ARG A 112 -18.34 -3.56 8.05
C ARG A 112 -18.81 -2.55 7.01
N GLU A 113 -20.13 -2.49 6.78
CA GLU A 113 -20.73 -1.63 5.74
C GLU A 113 -20.53 -0.14 6.00
N ASP A 114 -20.34 0.26 7.25
CA ASP A 114 -20.08 1.64 7.67
C ASP A 114 -18.61 2.10 7.43
N GLY A 115 -17.78 1.23 6.85
CA GLY A 115 -16.36 1.48 6.59
C GLY A 115 -15.44 1.22 7.78
N SER A 116 -16.00 0.80 8.92
CA SER A 116 -15.24 0.26 10.04
C SER A 116 -14.94 -1.22 9.83
N GLY A 117 -14.11 -1.82 10.67
CA GLY A 117 -13.80 -3.24 10.58
C GLY A 117 -13.24 -3.79 11.87
N GLU A 118 -13.14 -5.11 11.94
CA GLU A 118 -12.67 -5.81 13.11
C GLU A 118 -11.61 -6.84 12.75
N LEU A 119 -10.52 -6.85 13.52
CA LEU A 119 -9.50 -7.89 13.51
C LEU A 119 -9.68 -8.75 14.77
N VAL A 120 -9.84 -10.04 14.57
CA VAL A 120 -9.91 -11.05 15.62
C VAL A 120 -8.74 -12.02 15.43
N ILE A 121 -7.98 -12.26 16.49
CA ILE A 121 -6.91 -13.26 16.53
C ILE A 121 -7.22 -14.24 17.65
N GLY A 122 -7.22 -15.53 17.33
CA GLY A 122 -7.58 -16.59 18.26
C GLY A 122 -6.95 -17.92 17.90
N ASP A 123 -7.37 -18.99 18.57
CA ASP A 123 -6.87 -20.35 18.38
C ASP A 123 -7.59 -21.14 17.28
N GLY A 124 -8.64 -20.56 16.68
CA GLY A 124 -9.51 -21.22 15.70
C GLY A 124 -10.57 -22.16 16.30
N ASN A 125 -10.57 -22.36 17.62
CA ASN A 125 -11.53 -23.18 18.37
C ASN A 125 -12.48 -22.34 19.26
N GLY A 126 -12.49 -21.02 19.06
CA GLY A 126 -13.38 -20.09 19.74
C GLY A 126 -12.72 -19.28 20.87
N THR A 127 -11.46 -19.57 21.21
CA THR A 127 -10.71 -18.73 22.15
C THR A 127 -10.15 -17.52 21.40
N VAL A 128 -10.45 -16.32 21.92
CA VAL A 128 -9.96 -15.06 21.35
C VAL A 128 -8.78 -14.56 22.18
N SER A 129 -7.62 -14.46 21.56
CA SER A 129 -6.40 -13.92 22.16
C SER A 129 -6.30 -12.39 21.98
N HIS A 130 -6.86 -11.86 20.89
CA HIS A 130 -6.85 -10.43 20.61
C HIS A 130 -8.06 -9.99 19.76
N ARG A 131 -8.56 -8.79 20.05
CA ARG A 131 -9.59 -8.10 19.28
C ARG A 131 -9.19 -6.65 19.09
N GLN A 132 -9.27 -6.17 17.86
CA GLN A 132 -9.00 -4.78 17.52
C GLN A 132 -10.08 -4.24 16.58
N GLU A 133 -10.65 -3.09 16.94
CA GLU A 133 -11.59 -2.38 16.08
C GLU A 133 -10.88 -1.26 15.31
N TYR A 134 -11.16 -1.19 14.01
CA TYR A 134 -10.72 -0.13 13.12
C TYR A 134 -11.90 0.78 12.83
N ARG A 135 -11.81 2.05 13.20
CA ARG A 135 -12.85 3.05 12.89
C ARG A 135 -12.98 3.32 11.38
N SER A 136 -11.89 3.13 10.65
CA SER A 136 -11.81 3.28 9.20
C SER A 136 -10.64 2.47 8.66
N HIS A 137 -10.76 1.91 7.47
CA HIS A 137 -9.68 1.15 6.83
C HIS A 137 -9.69 1.28 5.30
N SER A 138 -8.58 0.89 4.65
CA SER A 138 -8.45 0.89 3.18
C SER A 138 -8.72 -0.48 2.53
N TYR A 139 -9.18 -1.47 3.31
CA TYR A 139 -9.48 -2.84 2.87
C TYR A 139 -10.26 -2.88 1.54
N ASN A 140 -9.79 -3.73 0.62
CA ASN A 140 -10.22 -3.74 -0.79
C ASN A 140 -10.61 -5.13 -1.29
N LEU A 141 -10.91 -6.06 -0.39
CA LEU A 141 -11.48 -7.37 -0.70
C LEU A 141 -13.00 -7.36 -0.47
N ALA A 142 -13.74 -8.10 -1.28
CA ALA A 142 -15.20 -8.19 -1.15
C ALA A 142 -15.68 -9.08 0.01
N LYS A 143 -14.80 -9.93 0.54
CA LYS A 143 -15.10 -10.89 1.61
C LYS A 143 -14.18 -10.65 2.81
N PRO A 144 -14.56 -11.11 4.02
CA PRO A 144 -13.63 -11.20 5.14
C PRO A 144 -12.37 -11.98 4.76
N LEU A 145 -11.23 -11.57 5.31
CA LEU A 145 -9.94 -12.23 5.09
C LEU A 145 -9.63 -13.13 6.27
N ARG A 146 -9.20 -14.36 5.98
CA ARG A 146 -8.65 -15.28 6.97
C ARG A 146 -7.21 -15.60 6.63
N LEU A 147 -6.34 -15.43 7.60
CA LEU A 147 -4.93 -15.82 7.58
C LEU A 147 -4.66 -16.78 8.74
N PHE A 148 -3.56 -17.51 8.62
CA PHE A 148 -2.99 -18.25 9.74
C PHE A 148 -1.61 -17.71 10.06
N ALA A 149 -1.23 -17.86 11.33
CA ALA A 149 0.14 -17.69 11.77
C ALA A 149 0.55 -18.95 12.52
N GLU A 150 1.56 -19.64 12.02
CA GLU A 150 2.08 -20.86 12.64
C GLU A 150 3.53 -20.67 13.05
N TRP A 151 3.92 -21.28 14.17
CA TRP A 151 5.30 -21.35 14.59
C TRP A 151 5.92 -22.59 13.96
N GLY A 152 6.87 -22.36 13.05
CA GLY A 152 7.50 -23.42 12.27
C GLY A 152 8.99 -23.19 12.10
N GLU A 153 9.65 -24.18 11.49
CA GLU A 153 11.06 -24.09 11.13
C GLU A 153 11.19 -24.13 9.60
N VAL A 154 11.59 -23.00 9.03
CA VAL A 154 11.90 -22.87 7.59
C VAL A 154 13.41 -22.90 7.39
N GLU A 155 14.10 -21.85 7.85
CA GLU A 155 15.58 -21.81 8.00
C GLU A 155 16.00 -21.83 9.46
N LYS A 156 15.12 -21.29 10.32
CA LYS A 156 15.21 -21.19 11.76
C LYS A 156 13.77 -21.18 12.32
N PRO A 157 13.57 -21.45 13.62
CA PRO A 157 12.28 -21.26 14.27
C PRO A 157 11.80 -19.82 14.14
N GLN A 158 10.63 -19.62 13.54
CA GLN A 158 10.01 -18.32 13.34
C GLN A 158 8.51 -18.47 13.02
N TRP A 159 7.77 -17.37 13.13
CA TRP A 159 6.38 -17.33 12.69
C TRP A 159 6.30 -17.36 11.17
N VAL A 160 5.40 -18.15 10.62
CA VAL A 160 5.05 -18.17 9.20
C VAL A 160 3.60 -17.74 9.08
N ILE A 161 3.38 -16.73 8.25
CA ILE A 161 2.08 -16.11 8.03
C ILE A 161 1.63 -16.49 6.64
N LEU A 162 0.46 -17.13 6.55
CA LEU A 162 -0.01 -17.78 5.34
C LEU A 162 -1.49 -17.52 5.09
N LEU A 163 -1.90 -17.56 3.82
CA LEU A 163 -3.31 -17.58 3.47
C LEU A 163 -3.94 -18.88 3.95
N ALA A 164 -5.26 -18.85 4.22
CA ALA A 164 -5.98 -20.06 4.57
C ALA A 164 -5.96 -21.16 3.49
N SER A 165 -5.70 -20.81 2.23
CA SER A 165 -5.52 -21.76 1.12
C SER A 165 -4.12 -22.35 1.02
N GLU A 166 -3.14 -21.79 1.74
CA GLU A 166 -1.75 -22.24 1.76
C GLU A 166 -1.43 -23.16 2.95
N HIS A 167 -2.37 -23.32 3.89
CA HIS A 167 -2.28 -24.17 5.08
C HIS A 167 -2.85 -25.57 4.86
#